data_AF-A0AAU9P7I1-F1
#
_entry.id   AF-A0AAU9P7I1-F1
#
_cell.length_a   1.000
_cell.length_b   1.000
_cell.length_c   1.000
_cell.angle_alpha   90.00
_cell.angle_beta   90.00
_cell.angle_gamma   90.00
#
_symmetry.space_group_name_H-M   'P 1'
#
loop_
_entity.id
_entity.type
_entity.pdbx_description
1 polymer ?
#
loop_
_entity_poly.entity_id
_entity_poly.type
_entity_poly.pdbx_seq_one_letter_code
_entity_poly.pdbx_strand_id
1 'polypeptide(L)'
;MRCLIFQILHSPIIPWSLCNFLRNPSYTFTGVGIDEDVKKLTEDYFLVVATAVDLRLIAAKKYRVKELKNAGLKQLTRKVLRKEMSKRKAVTMSNWDNRRLNPAQVQYACIDAFLSFEIGRILILGNRN
;
A
#
# COMPACT_ATOMS: atom_id res chain seq x y z
N MET A 1 4.57 -15.66 -2.14
CA MET A 1 4.15 -14.24 -2.28
C MET A 1 4.51 -13.78 -3.69
N ARG A 2 3.59 -13.14 -4.42
CA ARG A 2 3.86 -12.50 -5.71
C ARG A 2 3.57 -11.01 -5.55
N CYS A 3 4.50 -10.16 -5.96
CA CYS A 3 4.35 -8.71 -5.92
C CYS A 3 4.75 -8.15 -7.29
N LEU A 4 3.93 -7.26 -7.84
CA LEU A 4 4.21 -6.54 -9.08
C LEU A 4 4.70 -5.14 -8.72
N ILE A 5 5.82 -4.73 -9.32
CA ILE A 5 6.28 -3.34 -9.28
C ILE A 5 6.09 -2.75 -10.66
N PHE A 6 5.30 -1.68 -10.75
CA PHE A 6 5.05 -0.95 -11.98
C PHE A 6 5.55 0.50 -11.83
N GLN A 7 6.57 0.87 -12.60
CA GLN A 7 7.17 2.20 -12.55
C GLN A 7 6.47 3.13 -13.54
N ILE A 8 5.40 3.78 -13.08
CA ILE A 8 4.57 4.70 -13.88
C ILE A 8 5.41 5.77 -14.58
N LEU A 9 6.36 6.38 -13.85
CA LEU A 9 7.25 7.44 -14.33
C LEU A 9 8.01 7.06 -15.62
N HIS A 10 8.33 5.79 -15.81
CA HIS A 10 9.11 5.29 -16.95
C HIS A 10 8.24 4.60 -18.00
N SER A 11 6.92 4.64 -17.84
CA SER A 11 5.98 4.06 -18.79
C SER A 11 5.58 5.13 -19.82
N PRO A 12 5.87 4.94 -21.13
CA PRO A 12 5.51 5.93 -22.15
C PRO A 12 4.00 6.08 -22.30
N ILE A 13 3.25 5.02 -21.98
CA ILE A 13 1.79 4.97 -21.99
C ILE A 13 1.35 4.17 -20.77
N ILE A 14 0.23 4.55 -20.15
CA ILE A 14 -0.36 3.76 -19.07
C ILE A 14 -1.18 2.61 -19.68
N PRO A 15 -0.85 1.33 -19.38
CA PRO A 15 -1.56 0.21 -19.97
C PRO A 15 -3.03 0.17 -19.53
N TRP A 16 -3.93 -0.10 -20.48
CA TRP A 16 -5.35 -0.29 -20.19
C TRP A 16 -5.62 -1.38 -19.15
N SER A 17 -4.78 -2.42 -19.10
CA SER A 17 -4.87 -3.46 -18.08
C SER A 17 -4.67 -2.91 -16.66
N LEU A 18 -3.77 -1.95 -16.47
CA LEU A 18 -3.59 -1.28 -15.17
C LEU A 18 -4.79 -0.40 -14.84
N CYS A 19 -5.29 0.37 -15.81
CA CYS A 19 -6.49 1.19 -15.63
C CYS A 19 -7.69 0.33 -15.22
N ASN A 20 -7.94 -0.77 -15.94
CA ASN A 20 -9.04 -1.69 -15.67
C ASN A 20 -8.87 -2.39 -14.31
N PHE A 21 -7.63 -2.74 -13.94
CA PHE A 21 -7.33 -3.32 -12.64
C PHE A 21 -7.66 -2.35 -11.49
N LEU A 22 -7.22 -1.09 -11.56
CA LEU A 22 -7.47 -0.09 -10.53
C LEU A 22 -8.95 0.33 -10.43
N ARG A 23 -9.66 0.33 -11.58
CA ARG A 23 -11.08 0.73 -11.67
C ARG A 23 -12.06 -0.40 -11.36
N ASN A 24 -11.61 -1.63 -11.14
CA ASN A 24 -12.51 -2.75 -10.90
C ASN A 24 -13.06 -2.69 -9.45
N PRO A 25 -14.38 -2.51 -9.25
CA PRO A 25 -14.97 -2.43 -7.90
C PRO A 25 -14.96 -3.77 -7.15
N SER A 26 -14.65 -4.88 -7.83
CA SER A 26 -14.49 -6.19 -7.19
C SER A 26 -13.16 -6.33 -6.44
N TYR A 27 -12.23 -5.38 -6.63
CA TYR A 27 -10.93 -5.37 -5.96
C TYR A 27 -10.91 -4.29 -4.89
N THR A 28 -10.38 -4.62 -3.71
CA THR A 28 -10.13 -3.66 -2.64
C THR A 28 -8.64 -3.40 -2.53
N PHE A 29 -8.25 -2.14 -2.69
CA PHE A 29 -6.89 -1.67 -2.53
C PHE A 29 -6.68 -1.17 -1.11
N THR A 30 -5.78 -1.82 -0.37
CA THR A 30 -5.53 -1.49 1.04
C THR A 30 -4.16 -0.83 1.22
N GLY A 31 -4.11 0.20 2.05
CA GLY A 31 -2.85 0.91 2.36
C GLY A 31 -2.95 1.76 3.62
N VAL A 32 -1.90 2.50 3.92
CA VAL A 32 -1.78 3.38 5.08
C VAL A 32 -1.52 4.79 4.58
N GLY A 33 -2.47 5.72 4.74
CA GLY A 33 -2.38 6.99 4.02
C GLY A 33 -2.65 6.83 2.53
N ILE A 34 -3.47 5.84 2.17
CA ILE A 34 -3.72 5.52 0.76
C ILE A 34 -4.57 6.58 0.07
N ASP A 35 -5.35 7.37 0.82
CA ASP A 35 -6.21 8.41 0.24
C ASP A 35 -5.35 9.49 -0.44
N GLU A 36 -4.21 9.85 0.17
CA GLU A 36 -3.24 10.77 -0.42
C GLU A 36 -2.58 10.18 -1.67
N ASP A 37 -2.31 8.88 -1.70
CA ASP A 37 -1.75 8.18 -2.87
C ASP A 37 -2.77 8.12 -4.02
N VAL A 38 -4.05 7.82 -3.73
CA VAL A 38 -5.15 7.81 -4.71
C VAL A 38 -5.36 9.18 -5.32
N LYS A 39 -5.31 10.23 -4.48
CA LYS A 39 -5.41 11.62 -4.95
C LYS A 39 -4.29 11.92 -5.95
N LYS A 40 -3.03 11.61 -5.62
CA LYS A 40 -1.89 11.80 -6.53
C LYS A 40 -2.01 11.00 -7.81
N LEU A 41 -2.41 9.73 -7.74
CA LEU A 41 -2.66 8.90 -8.92
C LEU A 41 -3.70 9.52 -9.87
N THR A 42 -4.74 10.12 -9.30
CA THR A 42 -5.79 10.78 -10.07
C THR A 42 -5.29 12.09 -10.68
N GLU A 43 -4.63 12.94 -9.90
CA GLU A 43 -4.18 14.27 -10.31
C GLU A 43 -3.02 14.22 -11.32
N ASP A 44 -2.03 13.34 -11.09
CA ASP A 44 -0.80 13.30 -11.88
C ASP A 44 -0.92 12.37 -13.11
N TYR A 45 -1.76 11.33 -13.02
CA TYR A 45 -1.80 10.24 -14.00
C TYR A 45 -3.20 9.87 -14.50
N PHE A 46 -4.26 10.57 -14.05
CA PHE A 46 -5.66 10.25 -14.38
C PHE A 46 -6.07 8.80 -14.05
N LEU A 47 -5.37 8.19 -13.08
CA LEU A 47 -5.61 6.82 -12.63
C LEU A 47 -6.62 6.81 -11.49
N VAL A 48 -7.84 6.40 -11.82
CA VAL A 48 -8.93 6.25 -10.84
C VAL A 48 -8.84 4.90 -10.14
N VAL A 49 -8.83 4.91 -8.80
CA VAL A 49 -8.91 3.71 -7.97
C VAL A 49 -10.34 3.58 -7.44
N ALA A 50 -11.05 2.52 -7.85
CA ALA A 50 -12.48 2.38 -7.55
C ALA A 50 -12.78 2.11 -6.08
N THR A 51 -11.92 1.34 -5.39
CA THR A 51 -12.17 0.94 -4.00
C THR A 51 -10.84 0.93 -3.24
N ALA A 52 -10.50 2.06 -2.65
CA ALA A 52 -9.36 2.21 -1.75
C ALA A 52 -9.83 2.22 -0.29
N VAL A 53 -9.02 1.62 0.59
CA VAL A 53 -9.33 1.48 2.01
C VAL A 53 -8.10 1.82 2.83
N ASP A 54 -8.20 2.90 3.60
CA ASP A 54 -7.20 3.25 4.60
C ASP A 54 -7.31 2.37 5.84
N LEU A 55 -6.27 1.57 6.07
CA LEU A 55 -6.17 0.62 7.18
C LEU A 55 -6.13 1.31 8.55
N ARG A 56 -5.69 2.57 8.63
CA ARG A 56 -5.64 3.36 9.87
C ARG A 56 -7.03 3.50 10.47
N LEU A 57 -8.02 3.78 9.63
CA LEU A 57 -9.41 4.00 10.04
C LEU A 57 -10.05 2.71 10.56
N ILE A 58 -9.85 1.60 9.84
CA ILE A 58 -10.39 0.30 10.22
C ILE A 58 -9.73 -0.20 11.50
N ALA A 59 -8.40 -0.09 11.61
CA ALA A 59 -7.67 -0.50 12.81
C ALA A 59 -8.11 0.32 14.04
N ALA A 60 -8.21 1.65 13.91
CA ALA A 60 -8.66 2.51 15.00
C ALA A 60 -10.05 2.12 15.51
N LYS A 61 -10.99 1.83 14.59
CA LYS A 61 -12.33 1.37 14.94
C LYS A 61 -12.32 -0.01 15.60
N LYS A 62 -11.64 -1.00 14.99
CA LYS A 62 -11.63 -2.40 15.45
C LYS A 62 -11.02 -2.55 16.84
N TYR A 63 -9.91 -1.85 17.11
CA TYR A 63 -9.23 -1.91 18.40
C TYR A 63 -9.69 -0.86 19.42
N ARG A 64 -10.57 0.07 19.03
CA ARG A 64 -11.00 1.21 19.85
C ARG A 64 -9.84 2.09 20.33
N VAL A 65 -8.86 2.34 19.46
CA VAL A 65 -7.66 3.14 19.73
C VAL A 65 -7.58 4.27 18.70
N LYS A 66 -7.89 5.52 19.11
CA LYS A 66 -8.01 6.66 18.18
C LYS A 66 -6.68 7.04 17.54
N GLU A 67 -5.59 6.83 18.25
CA GLU A 67 -4.21 7.15 17.86
C GLU A 67 -3.80 6.37 16.60
N LEU A 68 -4.42 5.20 16.35
CA LEU A 68 -4.15 4.42 15.14
C LEU A 68 -4.57 5.13 13.85
N LYS A 69 -5.41 6.18 13.93
CA LYS A 69 -5.71 7.03 12.77
C LYS A 69 -4.47 7.75 12.21
N ASN A 70 -3.44 7.92 13.04
CA ASN A 70 -2.16 8.54 12.65
C ASN A 70 -1.03 7.51 12.55
N ALA A 71 -1.34 6.20 12.65
CA ALA A 71 -0.32 5.17 12.67
C ALA A 71 0.28 4.92 11.29
N GLY A 72 1.61 4.77 11.27
CA GLY A 72 2.32 4.28 10.09
C GLY A 72 2.23 2.75 9.96
N LEU A 73 2.59 2.23 8.78
CA LEU A 73 2.54 0.79 8.48
C LEU A 73 3.33 -0.07 9.48
N LYS A 74 4.47 0.43 10.00
CA LYS A 74 5.24 -0.25 11.06
C LYS A 74 4.42 -0.47 12.34
N GLN A 75 3.70 0.57 12.78
CA GLN A 75 2.88 0.49 13.99
C GLN A 75 1.69 -0.44 13.80
N LEU A 76 1.02 -0.37 12.64
CA LEU A 76 -0.08 -1.29 12.31
C LEU A 76 0.40 -2.75 12.18
N THR A 77 1.57 -2.99 11.58
CA THR A 77 2.18 -4.32 11.50
C THR A 77 2.38 -4.92 12.89
N ARG A 78 2.92 -4.13 13.83
CA ARG A 78 3.07 -4.56 15.22
C ARG A 78 1.73 -4.82 15.90
N LYS A 79 0.76 -3.92 15.73
CA LYS A 79 -0.54 -4.00 16.41
C LYS A 79 -1.39 -5.17 15.91
N VAL A 80 -1.43 -5.38 14.59
CA VAL A 80 -2.34 -6.34 13.93
C VAL A 80 -1.67 -7.70 13.73
N LEU A 81 -0.43 -7.72 13.23
CA LEU A 81 0.27 -8.97 12.90
C LEU A 81 1.17 -9.46 14.03
N ARG A 82 1.40 -8.65 15.08
CA ARG A 82 2.39 -8.94 16.15
C ARG A 82 3.79 -9.20 15.61
N LYS A 83 4.14 -8.54 14.49
CA LYS A 83 5.44 -8.63 13.83
C LYS A 83 6.17 -7.29 13.84
N GLU A 84 7.49 -7.36 13.75
CA GLU A 84 8.34 -6.19 13.59
C GLU A 84 8.62 -5.89 12.12
N MET A 85 8.74 -4.60 11.82
CA MET A 85 9.09 -4.11 10.50
C MET A 85 10.22 -3.09 10.65
N SER A 86 11.34 -3.33 9.96
CA SER A 86 12.42 -2.35 9.84
C SER A 86 12.27 -1.58 8.53
N LYS A 87 12.11 -0.25 8.62
CA LYS A 87 12.22 0.64 7.46
C LYS A 87 13.58 1.32 7.49
N ARG A 88 14.50 0.90 6.62
CA ARG A 88 15.80 1.55 6.48
C ARG A 88 15.60 2.90 5.79
N LYS A 89 15.83 4.01 6.50
CA LYS A 89 15.66 5.37 5.95
C LYS A 89 16.42 5.57 4.64
N ALA A 90 17.62 4.99 4.52
CA ALA A 90 18.43 5.04 3.31
C ALA A 90 17.72 4.48 2.06
N VAL A 91 16.81 3.49 2.22
CA VAL A 91 16.02 2.96 1.10
C VAL A 91 14.76 3.79 0.89
N THR A 92 14.06 4.14 1.98
CA THR A 92 12.84 4.97 1.91
C THR A 92 13.08 6.29 1.18
N MET A 93 14.22 6.93 1.44
CA MET A 93 14.62 8.21 0.83
C MET A 93 15.63 8.05 -0.32
N SER A 94 15.77 6.84 -0.86
CA SER A 94 16.62 6.62 -2.05
C SER A 94 15.99 7.22 -3.30
N ASN A 95 16.76 7.29 -4.39
CA ASN A 95 16.25 7.74 -5.67
C ASN A 95 15.30 6.70 -6.30
N TRP A 96 13.99 6.86 -6.06
CA TRP A 96 12.92 6.01 -6.61
C TRP A 96 12.61 6.30 -8.08
N ASP A 97 13.11 7.41 -8.61
CA ASP A 97 12.93 7.79 -10.02
C ASP A 97 13.96 7.07 -10.91
N ASN A 98 14.85 6.26 -10.35
CA ASN A 98 15.83 5.52 -11.13
C ASN A 98 15.14 4.43 -11.98
N ARG A 99 15.41 4.43 -13.29
CA ARG A 99 14.81 3.49 -14.25
C ARG A 99 14.97 2.02 -13.87
N ARG A 100 16.06 1.68 -13.19
CA ARG A 100 16.29 0.34 -12.62
C ARG A 100 16.36 0.45 -11.09
N LEU A 101 15.30 -0.03 -10.43
CA LEU A 101 15.30 -0.19 -8.99
C LEU A 101 16.31 -1.26 -8.57
N ASN A 102 17.07 -0.99 -7.52
CA ASN A 102 17.97 -1.99 -6.96
C ASN A 102 17.19 -3.03 -6.13
N PRO A 103 17.79 -4.19 -5.80
CA PRO A 103 17.10 -5.23 -5.04
C PRO A 103 16.55 -4.77 -3.68
N ALA A 104 17.21 -3.83 -3.00
CA ALA A 104 16.74 -3.31 -1.72
C ALA A 104 15.48 -2.44 -1.87
N GLN A 105 15.38 -1.64 -2.93
CA GLN A 105 14.17 -0.88 -3.28
C GLN A 105 13.01 -1.83 -3.64
N VAL A 106 13.26 -2.82 -4.50
CA VAL A 106 12.25 -3.82 -4.86
C VAL A 106 11.75 -4.57 -3.63
N GLN A 107 12.67 -5.05 -2.78
CA GLN A 107 12.31 -5.73 -1.54
C GLN A 107 11.50 -4.82 -0.61
N TYR A 108 11.90 -3.56 -0.44
CA TYR A 108 11.19 -2.60 0.39
C TYR A 108 9.76 -2.38 -0.10
N ALA A 109 9.56 -2.10 -1.38
CA ALA A 109 8.24 -1.88 -1.97
C ALA A 109 7.36 -3.14 -1.85
N CYS A 110 7.95 -4.32 -2.07
CA CYS A 110 7.24 -5.59 -1.90
C CYS A 110 6.79 -5.84 -0.46
N ILE A 111 7.63 -5.53 0.53
CA ILE A 111 7.30 -5.67 1.95
C ILE A 111 6.19 -4.69 2.35
N ASP A 112 6.26 -3.43 1.89
CA ASP A 112 5.23 -2.42 2.17
C ASP A 112 3.87 -2.82 1.58
N ALA A 113 3.84 -3.29 0.33
CA ALA A 113 2.61 -3.79 -0.32
C ALA A 113 2.06 -5.04 0.37
N PHE A 114 2.92 -6.02 0.67
CA PHE A 114 2.52 -7.27 1.31
C PHE A 114 1.94 -7.06 2.71
N LEU A 115 2.58 -6.23 3.54
CA LEU A 115 2.09 -5.98 4.90
C LEU A 115 0.78 -5.21 4.89
N SER A 116 0.60 -4.28 3.94
CA SER A 116 -0.69 -3.59 3.74
C SER A 116 -1.80 -4.57 3.35
N PHE A 117 -1.51 -5.53 2.45
CA PHE A 117 -2.44 -6.60 2.09
C PHE A 117 -2.80 -7.50 3.29
N GLU A 118 -1.81 -8.03 4.01
CA GLU A 118 -2.05 -8.95 5.14
C GLU A 118 -2.81 -8.29 6.28
N ILE A 119 -2.49 -7.03 6.61
CA ILE A 119 -3.23 -6.26 7.60
C ILE A 119 -4.68 -6.07 7.14
N GLY A 120 -4.89 -5.67 5.87
CA GLY A 120 -6.22 -5.54 5.28
C GLY A 120 -7.03 -6.83 5.36
N ARG A 121 -6.42 -7.96 4.98
CA ARG A 121 -7.03 -9.29 5.07
C ARG A 121 -7.55 -9.60 6.47
N ILE A 122 -6.74 -9.39 7.51
CA ILE A 122 -7.13 -9.66 8.91
C ILE A 122 -8.18 -8.67 9.42
N LEU A 123 -8.05 -7.39 9.05
CA LEU A 123 -8.96 -6.36 9.53
C LEU A 123 -10.35 -6.50 8.91
N ILE A 124 -10.43 -6.76 7.60
CA ILE A 124 -11.66 -6.77 6.79
C ILE A 124 -12.34 -8.14 6.83
N LEU A 125 -11.60 -9.23 6.60
CA LEU A 125 -12.17 -10.57 6.47
C LEU A 125 -12.19 -11.37 7.79
N GLY A 126 -11.50 -10.87 8.82
CA GLY A 126 -11.30 -11.58 10.08
C GLY A 126 -10.21 -12.66 9.99
N ASN A 127 -9.84 -13.24 11.14
CA ASN A 127 -8.98 -14.42 11.14
C ASN A 127 -9.81 -15.62 10.71
N ARG A 128 -9.55 -16.15 9.51
CA ARG A 128 -9.80 -17.56 9.23
C ARG A 128 -8.68 -18.32 9.94
N ASN A 129 -8.95 -18.75 11.17
CA ASN A 129 -8.15 -19.77 11.84
C ASN A 129 -8.39 -21.11 11.13
#